data_AF-A0A2E7NY55-F1
#
_entry.id   AF-A0A2E7NY55-F1
#
_cell.length_a   1.000
_cell.length_b   1.000
_cell.length_c   1.000
_cell.angle_alpha   90.00
_cell.angle_beta   90.00
_cell.angle_gamma   90.00
#
_symmetry.space_group_name_H-M   'P 1'
#
loop_
_entity.id
_entity.type
_entity.pdbx_description
1 polymer ?
#
loop_
_entity_poly.entity_id
_entity_poly.type
_entity_poly.pdbx_seq_one_letter_code
_entity_poly.pdbx_strand_id
1 'polypeptide(L)'
;MLELKILLEATMSIAALAVSHHMILVKNVAYLAVSGLDFTDRMLPVLSNAVAHISSSGIVKESEAILILRNAVEEELGQPRIEHPRYAEALRFAKEMLAADLLPA
;
A
#
# COMPACT_ATOMS: atom_id res chain seq x y z
N MET A 1 -31.89 4.89 4.14
CA MET A 1 -31.26 3.55 3.96
C MET A 1 -30.53 3.44 2.61
N LEU A 2 -31.13 3.88 1.48
CA LEU A 2 -30.47 3.91 0.17
C LEU A 2 -29.29 4.91 0.09
N GLU A 3 -29.45 6.12 0.62
CA GLU A 3 -28.40 7.15 0.61
C GLU A 3 -27.15 6.77 1.41
N LEU A 4 -27.34 6.08 2.55
CA LEU A 4 -26.23 5.56 3.36
C LEU A 4 -25.41 4.51 2.61
N LYS A 5 -26.08 3.69 1.80
CA LYS A 5 -25.43 2.64 0.99
C LYS A 5 -24.63 3.24 -0.17
N ILE A 6 -25.18 4.24 -0.85
CA ILE A 6 -24.50 4.98 -1.93
C ILE A 6 -23.28 5.72 -1.39
N LEU A 7 -23.41 6.36 -0.23
CA LEU A 7 -22.29 7.04 0.42
C LEU A 7 -21.18 6.06 0.77
N LEU A 8 -21.53 4.90 1.37
CA LEU A 8 -20.58 3.85 1.73
C LEU A 8 -19.83 3.30 0.50
N GLU A 9 -20.55 2.99 -0.58
CA GLU A 9 -19.97 2.51 -1.84
C GLU A 9 -19.03 3.55 -2.48
N ALA A 10 -19.42 4.83 -2.48
CA ALA A 10 -18.58 5.91 -2.99
C ALA A 10 -17.32 6.11 -2.13
N THR A 11 -17.42 6.02 -0.80
CA THR A 11 -16.25 6.09 0.08
C THR A 11 -15.30 4.91 -0.07
N MET A 12 -15.82 3.69 -0.23
CA MET A 12 -14.97 2.53 -0.55
C MET A 12 -14.29 2.69 -1.91
N SER A 13 -14.99 3.27 -2.89
CA SER A 13 -14.42 3.56 -4.22
C SER A 13 -13.26 4.56 -4.16
N ILE A 14 -13.36 5.61 -3.33
CA ILE A 14 -12.28 6.58 -3.12
C ILE A 14 -11.07 5.95 -2.44
N ALA A 15 -11.28 5.17 -1.37
CA ALA A 15 -10.19 4.47 -0.68
C ALA A 15 -9.50 3.46 -1.60
N ALA A 16 -10.26 2.71 -2.40
CA ALA A 16 -9.72 1.78 -3.39
C ALA A 16 -8.88 2.49 -4.47
N LEU A 17 -9.31 3.66 -4.92
CA LEU A 17 -8.56 4.47 -5.88
C LEU A 17 -7.25 5.01 -5.26
N ALA A 18 -7.30 5.48 -4.01
CA ALA A 18 -6.13 5.95 -3.29
C ALA A 18 -5.11 4.83 -3.08
N VAL A 19 -5.56 3.64 -2.68
CA VAL A 19 -4.72 2.44 -2.57
C VAL A 19 -4.10 2.07 -3.91
N SER A 20 -4.90 2.03 -4.98
CA SER A 20 -4.41 1.73 -6.34
C SER A 20 -3.33 2.72 -6.78
N HIS A 21 -3.53 4.02 -6.54
CA HIS A 21 -2.57 5.05 -6.87
C HIS A 21 -1.27 4.87 -6.06
N HIS A 22 -1.36 4.67 -4.75
CA HIS A 22 -0.16 4.49 -3.93
C HIS A 22 0.57 3.19 -4.20
N MET A 23 -0.13 2.14 -4.60
CA MET A 23 0.49 0.88 -5.04
C MET A 23 1.40 1.09 -6.26
N ILE A 24 1.11 2.03 -7.16
CA ILE A 24 2.04 2.35 -8.26
C ILE A 24 3.40 2.82 -7.72
N LEU A 25 3.39 3.66 -6.67
CA LEU A 25 4.63 4.15 -6.06
C LEU A 25 5.38 3.05 -5.31
N VAL A 26 4.67 2.20 -4.58
CA VAL A 26 5.26 1.01 -3.92
C VAL A 26 5.95 0.11 -4.95
N LYS A 27 5.27 -0.19 -6.06
CA LYS A 27 5.84 -1.00 -7.14
C LYS A 27 7.06 -0.32 -7.77
N ASN A 28 7.00 0.98 -8.04
CA ASN A 28 8.13 1.72 -8.61
C ASN A 28 9.37 1.67 -7.70
N VAL A 29 9.19 1.82 -6.38
CA VAL A 29 10.28 1.69 -5.42
C VAL A 29 10.81 0.25 -5.40
N ALA A 30 9.93 -0.75 -5.41
CA ALA A 30 10.34 -2.16 -5.50
C ALA A 30 11.11 -2.47 -6.80
N TYR A 31 10.76 -1.83 -7.92
CA TYR A 31 11.49 -1.98 -9.19
C TYR A 31 12.91 -1.42 -9.13
N LEU A 32 13.22 -0.44 -8.26
CA LEU A 32 14.59 0.04 -8.06
C LEU A 32 15.52 -1.08 -7.57
N ALA A 33 14.98 -2.04 -6.79
CA ALA A 33 15.73 -3.21 -6.34
C ALA A 33 16.19 -4.08 -7.51
N VAL A 34 15.42 -4.15 -8.60
CA VAL A 34 15.81 -4.86 -9.83
C VAL A 34 17.03 -4.21 -10.47
N SER A 35 17.11 -2.87 -10.43
CA SER A 35 18.25 -2.10 -10.94
C SER A 35 19.47 -2.08 -10.01
N GLY A 36 19.47 -2.85 -8.92
CA GLY A 36 20.61 -2.92 -8.02
C GLY A 36 20.61 -1.90 -6.89
N LEU A 37 19.66 -0.97 -6.88
CA LEU A 37 19.59 0.10 -5.91
C LEU A 37 18.94 -0.38 -4.61
N ASP A 38 19.45 0.11 -3.48
CA ASP A 38 18.77 -0.04 -2.21
C ASP A 38 17.49 0.81 -2.23
N PHE A 39 16.38 0.17 -1.87
CA PHE A 39 15.03 0.72 -1.89
C PHE A 39 14.48 0.91 -0.48
N THR A 40 15.16 0.37 0.54
CA THR A 40 14.70 0.26 1.94
C THR A 40 14.30 1.61 2.51
N ASP A 41 15.21 2.59 2.44
CA ASP A 41 15.00 3.94 2.97
C ASP A 41 13.91 4.73 2.21
N ARG A 42 13.59 4.29 0.98
CA ARG A 42 12.56 4.92 0.14
C ARG A 42 11.19 4.28 0.33
N MET A 43 11.15 3.01 0.71
CA MET A 43 9.91 2.27 0.86
C MET A 43 9.11 2.79 2.06
N LEU A 44 9.77 3.01 3.20
CA LEU A 44 9.13 3.51 4.41
C LEU A 44 8.32 4.81 4.19
N PRO A 45 8.91 5.91 3.68
CA PRO A 45 8.15 7.16 3.49
C PRO A 45 7.02 7.01 2.46
N VAL A 46 7.17 6.15 1.45
CA VAL A 46 6.08 5.87 0.49
C VAL A 46 4.89 5.20 1.19
N LEU A 47 5.17 4.21 2.05
CA LEU A 47 4.13 3.51 2.82
C LEU A 47 3.48 4.43 3.85
N SER A 48 4.26 5.21 4.61
CA SER A 48 3.74 6.18 5.58
C SER A 48 2.84 7.21 4.92
N ASN A 49 3.26 7.79 3.79
CA ASN A 49 2.45 8.76 3.05
C ASN A 49 1.17 8.14 2.51
N ALA A 50 1.22 6.88 2.04
CA ALA A 50 0.05 6.17 1.57
C ALA A 50 -0.98 5.96 2.69
N VAL A 51 -0.53 5.50 3.85
CA VAL A 51 -1.38 5.30 5.04
C VAL A 51 -1.97 6.62 5.52
N ALA A 52 -1.17 7.67 5.64
CA ALA A 52 -1.62 9.00 6.03
C ALA A 52 -2.66 9.53 5.05
N HIS A 53 -2.43 9.41 3.73
CA HIS A 53 -3.37 9.90 2.73
C HIS A 53 -4.70 9.13 2.74
N ILE A 54 -4.67 7.80 2.82
CA ILE A 54 -5.87 6.96 2.88
C ILE A 54 -6.70 7.30 4.14
N SER A 55 -6.04 7.48 5.28
CA SER A 55 -6.71 7.77 6.55
C SER A 55 -7.11 9.24 6.74
N SER A 56 -6.47 10.19 6.04
CA SER A 56 -6.69 11.64 6.18
C SER A 56 -8.13 12.09 5.94
N SER A 57 -8.90 11.33 5.16
CA SER A 57 -10.30 11.61 4.88
C SER A 57 -11.24 11.34 6.07
N GLY A 58 -10.75 10.66 7.12
CA GLY A 58 -11.52 10.25 8.29
C GLY A 58 -12.50 9.10 8.04
N ILE A 59 -12.54 8.58 6.81
CA ILE A 59 -13.41 7.48 6.38
C ILE A 59 -12.86 6.13 6.85
N VAL A 60 -11.54 5.98 6.80
CA VAL A 60 -10.83 4.74 7.12
C VAL A 60 -9.86 5.06 8.26
N LYS A 61 -9.87 4.24 9.32
CA LYS A 61 -8.89 4.42 10.40
C LYS A 61 -7.49 4.08 9.90
N GLU A 62 -6.47 4.66 10.51
CA GLU A 62 -5.08 4.36 10.15
C GLU A 62 -4.78 2.84 10.15
N SER A 63 -5.22 2.11 11.18
CA SER A 63 -5.08 0.65 11.25
C SER A 63 -5.77 -0.09 10.09
N GLU A 64 -6.90 0.41 9.62
CA GLU A 64 -7.61 -0.15 8.47
C GLU A 64 -6.89 0.22 7.17
N ALA A 65 -6.35 1.44 7.06
CA ALA A 65 -5.55 1.86 5.91
C ALA A 65 -4.28 1.01 5.76
N ILE A 66 -3.59 0.73 6.87
CA ILE A 66 -2.45 -0.19 6.95
C ILE A 66 -2.88 -1.58 6.45
N LEU A 67 -3.99 -2.12 6.95
CA LEU A 67 -4.48 -3.44 6.56
C LEU A 67 -4.83 -3.50 5.06
N ILE A 68 -5.53 -2.50 4.53
CA ILE A 68 -5.90 -2.46 3.11
C ILE A 68 -4.65 -2.38 2.23
N LEU A 69 -3.69 -1.52 2.58
CA LEU A 69 -2.45 -1.38 1.82
C LEU A 69 -1.61 -2.68 1.90
N ARG A 70 -1.54 -3.32 3.07
CA ARG A 70 -0.85 -4.61 3.24
C ARG A 70 -1.49 -5.70 2.38
N ASN A 71 -2.81 -5.76 2.34
CA ASN A 71 -3.54 -6.71 1.49
C ASN A 71 -3.26 -6.46 0.01
N ALA A 72 -3.16 -5.19 -0.42
CA ALA A 72 -2.81 -4.85 -1.80
C ALA A 72 -1.37 -5.26 -2.16
N VAL A 73 -0.42 -5.12 -1.23
CA VAL A 73 0.95 -5.64 -1.41
C VAL A 73 0.96 -7.16 -1.48
N GLU A 74 0.17 -7.83 -0.64
CA GLU A 74 0.02 -9.29 -0.64
C GLU A 74 -0.63 -9.81 -1.92
N GLU A 75 -1.63 -9.11 -2.45
CA GLU A 75 -2.23 -9.42 -3.74
C GLU A 75 -1.20 -9.30 -4.87
N GLU A 76 -0.39 -8.24 -4.87
CA GLU A 76 0.69 -8.07 -5.85
C GLU A 76 1.74 -9.20 -5.76
N LEU A 77 2.09 -9.61 -4.53
CA LEU A 77 2.97 -10.75 -4.29
C LEU A 77 2.39 -12.09 -4.77
N GLY A 78 1.06 -12.20 -4.85
CA GLY A 78 0.36 -13.37 -5.36
C GLY A 78 0.24 -13.39 -6.89
N GLN A 79 0.56 -12.28 -7.58
CA GLN A 79 0.45 -12.21 -9.03
C GLN A 79 1.49 -13.15 -9.67
N PRO A 80 1.10 -13.95 -10.69
CA PRO A 80 2.02 -14.85 -11.39
C PRO A 80 3.11 -14.12 -12.19
N ARG A 81 3.06 -12.78 -12.25
CA ARG A 81 3.95 -11.90 -13.01
C ARG A 81 5.03 -11.23 -12.16
N ILE A 82 5.41 -11.75 -10.99
CA ILE A 82 6.60 -11.19 -10.33
C ILE A 82 7.81 -11.42 -11.24
N GLU A 83 8.23 -10.33 -11.87
CA GLU A 83 9.21 -10.34 -12.96
C GLU A 83 10.63 -10.64 -12.46
N HIS A 84 10.90 -10.45 -11.16
CA HIS A 84 12.25 -10.56 -10.61
C HIS A 84 12.28 -10.89 -9.10
N PRO A 85 13.21 -11.76 -8.62
CA PRO A 85 13.32 -12.11 -7.20
C PRO A 85 13.51 -10.91 -6.27
N ARG A 86 14.31 -9.92 -6.68
CA ARG A 86 14.55 -8.69 -5.91
C ARG A 86 13.32 -7.78 -5.81
N TYR A 87 12.45 -7.81 -6.82
CA TYR A 87 11.16 -7.11 -6.75
C TYR A 87 10.24 -7.79 -5.72
N ALA A 88 10.17 -9.14 -5.74
CA ALA A 88 9.41 -9.89 -4.75
C ALA A 88 9.93 -9.64 -3.32
N GLU A 89 11.25 -9.66 -3.14
CA GLU A 89 11.90 -9.36 -1.86
C GLU A 89 11.54 -7.95 -1.37
N ALA A 90 11.57 -6.96 -2.26
CA ALA A 90 11.18 -5.59 -1.92
C ALA A 90 9.72 -5.45 -1.50
N LEU A 91 8.81 -6.16 -2.17
CA LEU A 91 7.41 -6.20 -1.76
C LEU A 91 7.18 -6.97 -0.45
N ARG A 92 7.94 -8.04 -0.18
CA ARG A 92 7.88 -8.73 1.14
C ARG A 92 8.34 -7.80 2.26
N PHE A 93 9.41 -7.05 2.02
CA PHE A 93 9.88 -6.05 2.96
C PHE A 93 8.83 -4.95 3.20
N ALA A 94 8.17 -4.46 2.15
CA ALA A 94 7.04 -3.53 2.29
C ALA A 94 5.89 -4.12 3.12
N LYS A 95 5.54 -5.41 2.90
CA LYS A 95 4.54 -6.12 3.68
C LYS A 95 4.92 -6.22 5.17
N GLU A 96 6.19 -6.47 5.46
CA GLU A 96 6.73 -6.54 6.83
C GLU A 96 6.70 -5.16 7.51
N MET A 97 7.08 -4.09 6.81
CA MET A 97 6.96 -2.71 7.29
C MET A 97 5.53 -2.32 7.65
N LEU A 98 4.54 -2.83 6.90
CA LEU A 98 3.12 -2.64 7.17
C LEU A 98 2.58 -3.57 8.28
N ALA A 99 3.29 -4.64 8.61
CA ALA A 99 2.86 -5.61 9.63
C ALA A 99 3.42 -5.28 11.01
N ALA A 100 4.58 -4.65 11.07
CA ALA A 100 5.15 -4.12 12.29
C ALA A 100 4.67 -2.68 12.50
N ASP A 101 4.56 -2.23 13.75
CA ASP A 101 4.29 -0.83 14.12
C ASP A 101 5.48 0.11 13.76
N LEU A 102 6.17 -0.17 12.64
CA LEU A 102 7.32 0.54 12.12
C LEU A 102 6.95 1.78 11.31
N LEU A 103 5.66 1.97 11.02
CA LEU A 103 5.18 3.22 10.48
C LEU A 103 5.18 4.25 11.62
N PRO A 104 5.97 5.34 11.52
CA PRO A 104 5.90 6.41 12.49
C PRO A 104 4.49 7.00 12.48
N ALA A 105 3.92 7.16 13.68
CA ALA A 105 2.67 7.90 13.92
C ALA A 105 2.77 9.37 13.49
#